data_AF-A0A3E3J2S7-F1
#
_entry.id   AF-A0A3E3J2S7-F1
#
_cell.length_a   1.000
_cell.length_b   1.000
_cell.length_c   1.000
_cell.angle_alpha   90.00
_cell.angle_beta   90.00
_cell.angle_gamma   90.00
#
_symmetry.space_group_name_H-M   'P 1'
#
loop_
_entity.id
_entity.type
_entity.pdbx_description
1 polymer ?
#
loop_
_entity_poly.entity_id
_entity_poly.type
_entity_poly.pdbx_seq_one_letter_code
_entity_poly.pdbx_strand_id
1 'polypeptide(L)'
;MQARYCSHPEFDPYQWVRAFKAAGMKGLLLTCQHHEGFCLWPSEYTEFSVRNSPWKDGKGDIVKEVSEACHAEGLKFGVYLSPWEMHEKTYGTPEYDVFFKNWLSELCSNYGELFCVWFDGACRSKDKLQDYDWDGYYDIIRRLQPEREGMPARY
;
A
#
# COMPACT_ATOMS: atom_id res chain seq x y z
N MET A 1 -11.11 -2.46 -17.18
CA MET A 1 -9.89 -2.53 -18.01
C MET A 1 -9.00 -3.60 -17.40
N GLN A 2 -8.61 -4.65 -18.12
CA GLN A 2 -7.70 -5.68 -17.58
C GLN A 2 -6.29 -5.10 -17.46
N ALA A 3 -5.67 -5.21 -16.28
CA ALA A 3 -4.28 -4.78 -16.06
C ALA A 3 -3.34 -5.80 -16.71
N ARG A 4 -2.87 -5.50 -17.93
CA ARG A 4 -2.06 -6.44 -18.73
C ARG A 4 -0.57 -6.48 -18.36
N TYR A 5 -0.10 -5.58 -17.51
CA TYR A 5 1.34 -5.36 -17.26
C TYR A 5 1.69 -5.28 -15.76
N CYS A 6 1.15 -6.20 -14.95
CA CYS A 6 1.25 -6.09 -13.50
C CYS A 6 2.53 -6.68 -12.88
N SER A 7 3.25 -7.59 -13.57
CA SER A 7 4.50 -8.16 -13.06
C SER A 7 5.14 -9.15 -14.03
N HIS A 8 6.45 -9.35 -13.87
CA HIS A 8 7.25 -10.27 -14.66
C HIS A 8 7.12 -11.71 -14.11
N PRO A 9 7.14 -12.75 -14.97
CA PRO A 9 7.12 -14.15 -14.51
C PRO A 9 8.29 -14.53 -13.58
N GLU A 10 9.36 -13.75 -13.59
CA GLU A 10 10.54 -13.92 -12.72
C GLU A 10 10.52 -12.99 -11.48
N PHE A 11 9.35 -12.48 -11.09
CA PHE A 11 9.22 -11.68 -9.88
C PHE A 11 9.68 -12.46 -8.65
N ASP A 12 10.75 -11.99 -8.01
CA ASP A 12 11.31 -12.52 -6.76
C ASP A 12 11.53 -11.38 -5.75
N PRO A 13 10.66 -11.24 -4.73
CA PRO A 13 10.81 -10.21 -3.71
C PRO A 13 12.07 -10.40 -2.85
N TYR A 14 12.58 -11.62 -2.69
CA TYR A 14 13.80 -11.87 -1.92
C TYR A 14 15.02 -11.29 -2.62
N GLN A 15 15.02 -11.26 -3.96
CA GLN A 15 16.09 -10.60 -4.71
C GLN A 15 16.16 -9.10 -4.37
N TRP A 16 15.02 -8.41 -4.31
CA TRP A 16 14.94 -6.99 -3.91
C TRP A 16 15.40 -6.78 -2.48
N VAL A 17 14.84 -7.55 -1.54
CA VAL A 17 15.12 -7.40 -0.12
C VAL A 17 16.60 -7.66 0.19
N ARG A 18 17.21 -8.69 -0.41
CA ARG A 18 18.64 -8.98 -0.28
C ARG A 18 19.50 -7.86 -0.85
N ALA A 19 19.12 -7.28 -1.98
CA ALA A 19 19.82 -6.14 -2.55
C ALA A 19 19.77 -4.91 -1.62
N PHE A 20 18.60 -4.57 -1.08
CA PHE A 20 18.46 -3.46 -0.12
C PHE A 20 19.23 -3.71 1.17
N LYS A 21 19.20 -4.93 1.70
CA LYS A 21 19.98 -5.33 2.87
C LYS A 21 21.48 -5.21 2.63
N ALA A 22 21.96 -5.67 1.47
CA ALA A 22 23.36 -5.54 1.07
C ALA A 22 23.80 -4.07 0.93
N ALA A 23 22.88 -3.19 0.52
CA ALA A 23 23.08 -1.74 0.48
C ALA A 23 23.02 -1.06 1.86
N GLY A 24 22.78 -1.81 2.94
CA GLY A 24 22.73 -1.29 4.31
C GLY A 24 21.38 -0.69 4.73
N MET A 25 20.34 -0.80 3.89
CA MET A 25 19.00 -0.32 4.20
C MET A 25 18.41 -1.05 5.42
N LYS A 26 17.54 -0.36 6.16
CA LYS A 26 16.87 -0.89 7.36
C LYS A 26 15.39 -1.17 7.16
N GLY A 27 14.83 -0.75 6.03
CA GLY A 27 13.48 -1.05 5.64
C GLY A 27 13.23 -0.81 4.17
N LEU A 28 12.07 -1.26 3.71
CA LEU A 28 11.56 -1.14 2.35
C LEU A 28 10.15 -0.55 2.44
N LEU A 29 9.92 0.56 1.72
CA LEU A 29 8.60 1.17 1.56
C LEU A 29 8.07 0.81 0.17
N LEU A 30 6.98 0.03 0.10
CA LEU A 30 6.39 -0.41 -1.17
C LEU A 30 5.26 0.53 -1.60
N THR A 31 5.25 0.95 -2.86
CA THR A 31 4.11 1.61 -3.50
C THR A 31 2.97 0.61 -3.72
N CYS A 32 2.14 0.40 -2.71
CA CYS A 32 1.03 -0.55 -2.76
C CYS A 32 -0.06 -0.12 -3.74
N GLN A 33 -0.30 1.19 -3.82
CA GLN A 33 -1.09 1.83 -4.87
C GLN A 33 -0.50 3.23 -5.10
N HIS A 34 -0.42 3.64 -6.36
CA HIS A 34 0.03 4.97 -6.78
C HIS A 34 -1.15 5.72 -7.43
N HIS A 35 -0.97 6.99 -7.81
CA HIS A 35 -2.05 7.90 -8.21
C HIS A 35 -3.03 7.33 -9.25
N GLU A 36 -2.58 6.45 -10.15
CA GLU A 36 -3.43 5.81 -11.15
C GLU A 36 -4.53 4.91 -10.57
N GLY A 37 -4.43 4.46 -9.32
CA GLY A 37 -5.46 3.67 -8.65
C GLY A 37 -5.22 2.17 -8.56
N PHE A 38 -4.19 1.64 -9.22
CA PHE A 38 -4.01 0.19 -9.32
C PHE A 38 -3.43 -0.38 -8.02
N CYS A 39 -4.14 -1.32 -7.41
CA CYS A 39 -3.70 -1.95 -6.16
C CYS A 39 -2.86 -3.20 -6.40
N LEU A 40 -1.68 -3.25 -5.78
CA LEU A 40 -0.74 -4.39 -5.83
C LEU A 40 -1.13 -5.57 -4.92
N TRP A 41 -2.25 -5.44 -4.20
CA TRP A 41 -2.88 -6.49 -3.41
C TRP A 41 -4.32 -6.75 -3.89
N PRO A 42 -4.89 -7.94 -3.67
CA PRO A 42 -6.23 -8.29 -4.12
C PRO A 42 -7.30 -7.67 -3.22
N SER A 43 -7.37 -6.34 -3.17
CA SER A 43 -8.35 -5.59 -2.36
C SER A 43 -9.78 -6.06 -2.62
N GLU A 44 -10.58 -6.16 -1.57
CA GLU A 44 -12.00 -6.46 -1.65
C GLU A 44 -12.81 -5.26 -2.18
N TYR A 45 -12.25 -4.06 -2.10
CA TYR A 45 -12.96 -2.80 -2.37
C TYR A 45 -12.81 -2.30 -3.80
N THR A 46 -11.89 -2.87 -4.60
CA THR A 46 -11.74 -2.50 -6.01
C THR A 46 -11.48 -3.69 -6.92
N GLU A 47 -12.01 -3.62 -8.13
CA GLU A 47 -11.63 -4.53 -9.22
C GLU A 47 -10.33 -4.09 -9.91
N PHE A 48 -9.85 -2.86 -9.67
CA PHE A 48 -8.62 -2.34 -10.28
C PHE A 48 -7.38 -2.72 -9.46
N SER A 49 -7.11 -4.03 -9.43
CA SER A 49 -6.02 -4.61 -8.66
C SER A 49 -5.43 -5.87 -9.31
N VAL A 50 -4.38 -6.42 -8.71
CA VAL A 50 -3.73 -7.69 -9.11
C VAL A 50 -4.72 -8.84 -9.32
N ARG A 51 -5.87 -8.84 -8.65
CA ARG A 51 -6.90 -9.89 -8.77
C ARG A 51 -7.46 -10.03 -10.20
N ASN A 52 -7.44 -8.94 -10.96
CA ASN A 52 -7.90 -8.89 -12.36
C ASN A 52 -6.74 -8.73 -13.35
N SER A 53 -5.53 -9.05 -12.91
CA SER A 53 -4.34 -9.15 -13.76
C SER A 53 -4.10 -10.62 -14.16
N PRO A 54 -3.41 -10.89 -15.28
CA PRO A 54 -3.05 -12.25 -15.67
C PRO A 54 -1.94 -12.84 -14.79
N TRP A 55 -1.28 -12.03 -13.95
CA TRP A 55 -0.19 -12.51 -13.11
C TRP A 55 -0.70 -13.47 -12.04
N LYS A 56 -0.03 -14.62 -11.94
CA LYS A 56 -0.41 -15.74 -11.05
C LYS A 56 -1.91 -16.08 -11.16
N ASP A 57 -2.46 -16.01 -12.38
CA ASP A 57 -3.87 -16.25 -12.68
C ASP A 57 -4.84 -15.41 -11.82
N GLY A 58 -4.46 -14.17 -11.48
CA GLY A 58 -5.24 -13.27 -10.64
C GLY A 58 -5.25 -13.64 -9.15
N LYS A 59 -4.37 -14.56 -8.71
CA LYS A 59 -4.30 -15.04 -7.32
C LYS A 59 -3.09 -14.52 -6.55
N GLY A 60 -2.25 -13.70 -7.21
CA GLY A 60 -1.06 -13.16 -6.59
C GLY A 60 -1.35 -11.98 -5.66
N ASP A 61 -0.45 -11.74 -4.72
CA ASP A 61 -0.45 -10.58 -3.82
C ASP A 61 0.99 -10.10 -3.66
N ILE A 62 1.34 -9.02 -4.36
CA ILE A 62 2.71 -8.48 -4.36
C ILE A 62 3.04 -7.90 -2.98
N VAL A 63 2.07 -7.26 -2.32
CA VAL A 63 2.27 -6.67 -0.99
C VAL A 63 2.61 -7.76 0.02
N LYS A 64 1.87 -8.88 -0.02
CA LYS A 64 2.17 -10.06 0.80
C LYS A 64 3.57 -10.59 0.56
N GLU A 65 3.90 -10.89 -0.69
CA GLU A 65 5.19 -11.49 -1.06
C GLU A 65 6.39 -10.61 -0.68
N VAL A 66 6.27 -9.28 -0.81
CA VAL A 66 7.32 -8.33 -0.39
C VAL A 66 7.39 -8.21 1.13
N SER A 67 6.25 -8.13 1.83
CA SER A 67 6.21 -8.03 3.29
C SER A 67 6.84 -9.26 3.95
N GLU A 68 6.50 -10.46 3.49
CA GLU A 68 7.06 -11.73 3.98
C GLU A 68 8.56 -11.81 3.75
N ALA A 69 9.05 -11.42 2.56
CA ALA A 69 10.48 -11.37 2.28
C ALA A 69 11.23 -10.38 3.18
N CYS A 70 10.64 -9.19 3.44
CA CYS A 70 11.21 -8.20 4.36
C CYS A 70 11.35 -8.78 5.76
N HIS A 71 10.28 -9.33 6.32
CA HIS A 71 10.28 -9.88 7.68
C HIS A 71 11.23 -11.09 7.80
N ALA A 72 11.27 -11.98 6.80
CA ALA A 72 12.17 -13.13 6.78
C ALA A 72 13.65 -12.73 6.78
N GLU A 73 14.00 -11.64 6.10
CA GLU A 73 15.38 -11.15 6.01
C GLU A 73 15.73 -10.09 7.07
N GLY A 74 14.79 -9.74 7.96
CA GLY A 74 14.99 -8.76 9.02
C GLY A 74 14.99 -7.29 8.56
N LEU A 75 14.41 -7.00 7.40
CA LEU A 75 14.13 -5.63 6.94
C LEU A 75 12.76 -5.19 7.46
N LYS A 76 12.66 -3.94 7.90
CA LYS A 76 11.34 -3.35 8.23
C LYS A 76 10.52 -3.16 6.95
N PHE A 77 9.21 -3.42 7.02
CA PHE A 77 8.31 -3.22 5.89
C PHE A 77 7.38 -2.03 6.12
N GLY A 78 7.16 -1.22 5.09
CA GLY A 78 6.23 -0.10 5.12
C GLY A 78 5.46 0.01 3.81
N VAL A 79 4.35 0.75 3.85
CA VAL A 79 3.45 0.91 2.72
C VAL A 79 3.35 2.37 2.31
N TYR A 80 3.34 2.62 1.01
CA TYR A 80 2.90 3.85 0.40
C TYR A 80 1.49 3.61 -0.15
N LEU A 81 0.58 4.52 0.18
CA LEU A 81 -0.79 4.53 -0.33
C LEU A 81 -1.12 5.96 -0.76
N SER A 82 -1.36 6.19 -2.04
CA SER A 82 -1.59 7.55 -2.55
C SER A 82 -2.97 8.07 -2.14
N PRO A 83 -3.06 9.21 -1.43
CA PRO A 83 -4.33 9.89 -1.17
C PRO A 83 -4.94 10.47 -2.45
N TRP A 84 -4.12 10.92 -3.40
CA TRP A 84 -4.64 11.35 -4.70
C TRP A 84 -4.96 10.12 -5.55
N GLU A 85 -6.16 10.08 -6.11
CA GLU A 85 -6.67 8.91 -6.82
C GLU A 85 -7.32 9.36 -8.15
N MET A 86 -6.99 8.67 -9.25
CA MET A 86 -7.41 9.00 -10.61
C MET A 86 -8.45 8.04 -11.22
N HIS A 87 -8.76 6.91 -10.60
CA HIS A 87 -9.63 5.85 -11.13
C HIS A 87 -10.95 5.68 -10.36
N GLU A 88 -10.90 5.75 -9.03
CA GLU A 88 -12.04 5.74 -8.12
C GLU A 88 -12.97 6.93 -8.38
N LYS A 89 -14.26 6.62 -8.53
CA LYS A 89 -15.26 7.58 -8.98
C LYS A 89 -15.61 8.55 -7.86
N THR A 90 -15.56 8.09 -6.62
CA THR A 90 -15.89 8.89 -5.43
C THR A 90 -14.81 9.91 -5.07
N TYR A 91 -13.60 9.85 -5.66
CA TYR A 91 -12.57 10.86 -5.40
C TYR A 91 -13.11 12.29 -5.63
N GLY A 92 -12.97 13.15 -4.62
CA GLY A 92 -13.56 14.48 -4.53
C GLY A 92 -14.88 14.54 -3.74
N THR A 93 -15.33 13.44 -3.11
CA THR A 93 -16.54 13.38 -2.29
C THR A 93 -16.25 12.70 -0.94
N PRO A 94 -17.10 12.89 0.10
CA PRO A 94 -16.90 12.25 1.41
C PRO A 94 -16.87 10.72 1.38
N GLU A 95 -17.52 10.10 0.38
CA GLU A 95 -17.50 8.65 0.20
C GLU A 95 -16.11 8.10 -0.12
N TYR A 96 -15.21 8.94 -0.65
CA TYR A 96 -13.81 8.55 -0.88
C TYR A 96 -13.09 8.26 0.44
N ASP A 97 -13.36 8.98 1.52
CA ASP A 97 -12.73 8.71 2.82
C ASP A 97 -13.10 7.33 3.35
N VAL A 98 -14.35 6.89 3.15
CA VAL A 98 -14.79 5.54 3.51
C VAL A 98 -14.00 4.50 2.72
N PHE A 99 -13.85 4.73 1.42
CA PHE A 99 -13.11 3.85 0.53
C PHE A 99 -11.62 3.78 0.87
N PHE A 100 -10.98 4.94 1.10
CA PHE A 100 -9.56 5.02 1.48
C PHE A 100 -9.29 4.34 2.83
N LYS A 101 -10.18 4.52 3.82
CA LYS A 101 -10.08 3.87 5.13
C LYS A 101 -10.18 2.34 5.04
N ASN A 102 -10.96 1.82 4.09
CA ASN A 102 -11.06 0.39 3.85
C ASN A 102 -9.73 -0.18 3.33
N TRP A 103 -9.12 0.46 2.32
CA TRP A 103 -7.78 0.10 1.84
C TRP A 103 -6.71 0.20 2.92
N LEU A 104 -6.72 1.29 3.67
CA LEU A 104 -5.79 1.49 4.78
C LEU A 104 -5.93 0.39 5.84
N SER A 105 -7.16 -0.03 6.14
CA SER A 105 -7.43 -1.12 7.07
C SER A 105 -6.94 -2.47 6.57
N GLU A 106 -7.11 -2.79 5.28
CA GLU A 106 -6.53 -4.01 4.67
C GLU A 106 -5.01 -4.02 4.82
N LEU A 107 -4.35 -2.92 4.44
CA LEU A 107 -2.88 -2.81 4.51
C LEU A 107 -2.36 -2.89 5.95
N CYS A 108 -3.04 -2.24 6.90
CA CYS A 108 -2.63 -2.25 8.30
C CYS A 108 -2.98 -3.54 9.05
N SER A 109 -3.80 -4.44 8.50
CA SER A 109 -4.22 -5.67 9.21
C SER A 109 -3.52 -6.93 8.69
N ASN A 110 -3.20 -6.98 7.39
CA ASN A 110 -2.96 -8.25 6.72
C ASN A 110 -1.47 -8.54 6.41
N TYR A 111 -0.57 -7.56 6.57
CA TYR A 111 0.82 -7.63 6.09
C TYR A 111 1.87 -7.53 7.19
N GLY A 112 1.50 -7.95 8.41
CA GLY A 112 2.37 -7.92 9.59
C GLY A 112 2.68 -6.51 10.10
N GLU A 113 3.85 -6.36 10.72
CA GLU A 113 4.23 -5.07 11.32
C GLU A 113 4.71 -4.08 10.25
N LEU A 114 4.11 -2.88 10.27
CA LEU A 114 4.44 -1.76 9.38
C LEU A 114 5.24 -0.69 10.13
N PHE A 115 6.48 -0.42 9.70
CA PHE A 115 7.27 0.67 10.30
C PHE A 115 6.86 2.06 9.83
N CYS A 116 6.20 2.15 8.68
CA CYS A 116 5.79 3.40 8.06
C CYS A 116 4.56 3.16 7.17
N VAL A 117 3.60 4.07 7.29
CA VAL A 117 2.54 4.29 6.30
C VAL A 117 2.82 5.67 5.73
N TRP A 118 2.99 5.76 4.42
CA TRP A 118 3.38 7.00 3.75
C TRP A 118 2.24 7.48 2.84
N PHE A 119 1.82 8.74 3.06
CA PHE A 119 0.79 9.42 2.31
C PHE A 119 1.40 10.53 1.46
N ASP A 120 1.15 10.49 0.15
CA ASP A 120 1.62 11.54 -0.77
C ASP A 120 0.86 12.84 -0.60
N GLY A 121 1.57 13.96 -0.72
CA GLY A 121 0.98 15.29 -0.83
C GLY A 121 0.75 15.75 -2.28
N ALA A 122 1.24 15.00 -3.27
CA ALA A 122 1.09 15.34 -4.68
C ALA A 122 -0.37 15.22 -5.13
N CYS A 123 -0.92 16.30 -5.68
CA CYS A 123 -2.21 16.29 -6.37
C CYS A 123 -2.11 17.21 -7.60
N ARG A 124 -2.46 16.68 -8.78
CA ARG A 124 -2.50 17.46 -10.04
C ARG A 124 -3.90 17.60 -10.61
N SER A 125 -4.91 17.19 -9.86
CA SER A 125 -6.30 17.37 -10.24
C SER A 125 -6.63 18.86 -10.30
N LYS A 126 -7.29 19.29 -11.38
CA LYS A 126 -7.78 20.68 -11.54
C LYS A 126 -9.25 20.82 -11.13
N ASP A 127 -10.01 19.73 -11.24
CA ASP A 127 -11.48 19.76 -11.18
C ASP A 127 -12.04 19.05 -9.94
N LYS A 128 -11.21 18.23 -9.27
CA LYS A 128 -11.57 17.49 -8.05
C LYS A 128 -10.58 17.79 -6.94
N LEU A 129 -11.07 18.20 -5.79
CA LEU A 129 -10.32 18.39 -4.55
C LEU A 129 -10.96 17.50 -3.49
N GLN A 130 -10.15 16.63 -2.88
CA GLN A 130 -10.59 15.84 -1.73
C GLN A 130 -10.23 16.59 -0.45
N ASP A 131 -11.21 16.73 0.44
CA ASP A 131 -10.96 17.09 1.84
C ASP A 131 -10.78 15.78 2.60
N TYR A 132 -9.55 15.46 2.99
CA TYR A 132 -9.20 14.16 3.54
C TYR A 132 -9.48 14.11 5.05
N ASP A 133 -10.13 13.04 5.51
CA ASP A 133 -10.29 12.74 6.93
C ASP A 133 -9.01 12.18 7.55
N TRP A 134 -7.98 13.03 7.65
CA TRP A 134 -6.66 12.67 8.19
C TRP A 134 -6.73 12.10 9.60
N ASP A 135 -7.59 12.67 10.47
CA ASP A 135 -7.77 12.20 11.83
C ASP A 135 -8.28 10.75 11.83
N GLY A 136 -9.31 10.48 11.01
CA GLY A 136 -9.82 9.12 10.83
C GLY A 136 -8.78 8.15 10.25
N TYR A 137 -7.90 8.62 9.37
CA TYR A 137 -6.82 7.79 8.81
C TYR A 137 -5.78 7.44 9.88
N TYR A 138 -5.34 8.44 10.66
CA TYR A 138 -4.37 8.24 11.74
C TYR A 138 -4.93 7.36 12.86
N ASP A 139 -6.22 7.48 13.18
CA ASP A 139 -6.86 6.62 14.18
C ASP A 139 -6.87 5.15 13.76
N ILE A 140 -7.06 4.85 12.47
CA ILE A 140 -6.92 3.49 11.95
C ILE A 140 -5.50 2.98 12.13
N ILE A 141 -4.49 3.78 11.75
CA ILE A 141 -3.08 3.39 11.88
C ILE A 141 -2.73 3.15 13.35
N ARG A 142 -3.06 4.06 14.25
CA ARG A 142 -2.78 3.92 15.69
C ARG A 142 -3.44 2.69 16.30
N ARG A 143 -4.65 2.37 15.86
CA ARG A 143 -5.42 1.22 16.37
C ARG A 143 -4.87 -0.11 15.85
N LEU A 144 -4.52 -0.19 14.57
CA LEU A 144 -4.13 -1.45 13.91
C LEU A 144 -2.62 -1.68 13.93
N GLN A 145 -1.83 -0.62 13.97
CA GLN A 145 -0.36 -0.62 14.02
C GLN A 145 0.13 0.23 15.21
N PRO A 146 -0.24 -0.13 16.45
CA PRO A 146 0.14 0.64 17.62
C PRO A 146 1.66 0.63 17.81
N GLU A 147 2.19 1.73 18.34
CA GLU A 147 3.59 1.79 18.71
C GLU A 147 3.89 0.76 19.79
N ARG A 148 5.02 0.06 19.62
CA ARG A 148 5.58 -0.79 20.67
C ARG A 148 6.52 0.06 21.52
N GLU A 149 6.47 -0.13 22.84
CA GLU A 149 7.39 0.53 23.78
C GLU A 149 8.84 0.45 23.28
N GLY A 150 9.53 1.60 23.27
CA GLY A 150 10.94 1.69 22.90
C GLY A 150 11.24 1.99 21.42
N MET A 151 10.23 2.26 20.58
CA MET A 151 10.45 2.78 19.22
C MET A 151 10.12 4.28 19.11
N PRO A 152 10.85 5.04 18.27
CA PRO A 152 10.49 6.43 17.98
C PRO A 152 9.12 6.47 17.29
N ALA A 153 8.43 7.60 17.46
CA ALA A 153 7.11 7.79 16.90
C ALA A 153 7.11 7.49 15.40
N ARG A 154 6.19 6.63 14.97
CA ARG A 154 5.86 6.49 13.54
C ARG A 154 4.90 7.67 13.26
N TYR A 155 4.89 8.24 12.06
CA TYR A 155 4.11 9.43 11.62
C TYR A 155 4.53 10.80 12.17
#